data_AF-A0A8T0VP13-F1
#
_entry.id   AF-A0A8T0VP13-F1
#
_cell.length_a   1.000
_cell.length_b   1.000
_cell.length_c   1.000
_cell.angle_alpha   90.00
_cell.angle_beta   90.00
_cell.angle_gamma   90.00
#
_symmetry.space_group_name_H-M   'P 1'
#
loop_
_entity.id
_entity.type
_entity.pdbx_description
1 polymer ?
#
loop_
_entity_poly.entity_id
_entity_poly.type
_entity_poly.pdbx_seq_one_letter_code
_entity_poly.pdbx_strand_id
1 'polypeptide(L)'
;MDEFNLHLTGDIHAITAANNLLAAAIDTRIFHENSQSDKALFNRLCPANKEGKRRFADVMLKRLTLGILKTDPNELTPDEVRRFARLDIDPESITWRRVMDVNNHFLRKITIGQGPEEKGMVRETGFDISVASEIMAVLALTTSLADMRERLGRMVIGNSKSVVPITADDLGVGGALTVLMKDAIHPTLMQTLEGTPVLVHAGPFANIAHGNSSIVADKIALKFVGKGGFVVTEAGFGADIGTEKFMDIKCRYSGLVPVCYYCGHN
;
A
#
# COMPACT_ATOMS: atom_id res chain seq x y z
N MET A 1 -28.18 6.55 -3.81
CA MET A 1 -27.66 5.38 -3.05
C MET A 1 -27.05 4.34 -3.97
N ASP A 2 -27.62 4.10 -5.16
CA ASP A 2 -27.11 3.09 -6.09
C ASP A 2 -25.65 3.32 -6.50
N GLU A 3 -25.28 4.54 -6.89
CA GLU A 3 -23.87 4.87 -7.22
C GLU A 3 -22.93 4.67 -6.03
N PHE A 4 -23.39 5.03 -4.82
CA PHE A 4 -22.62 4.89 -3.58
C PHE A 4 -22.35 3.42 -3.21
N ASN A 5 -23.32 2.54 -3.45
CA ASN A 5 -23.21 1.11 -3.11
C ASN A 5 -22.54 0.27 -4.21
N LEU A 6 -22.26 0.84 -5.38
CA LEU A 6 -21.65 0.14 -6.51
C LEU A 6 -20.20 0.59 -6.69
N HIS A 7 -19.92 1.36 -7.74
CA HIS A 7 -18.55 1.71 -8.12
C HIS A 7 -18.11 3.07 -7.57
N LEU A 8 -19.06 3.93 -7.19
CA LEU A 8 -18.85 5.33 -6.85
C LEU A 8 -17.85 5.97 -7.84
N THR A 9 -16.70 6.43 -7.35
CA THR A 9 -15.62 7.07 -8.12
C THR A 9 -14.50 6.11 -8.50
N GLY A 10 -14.61 4.82 -8.15
CA GLY A 10 -13.64 3.79 -8.49
C GLY A 10 -12.47 3.64 -7.52
N ASP A 11 -12.52 4.26 -6.34
CA ASP A 11 -11.42 4.25 -5.35
C ASP A 11 -11.04 2.81 -4.94
N ILE A 12 -12.03 1.94 -4.71
CA ILE A 12 -11.79 0.54 -4.35
C ILE A 12 -11.18 -0.24 -5.54
N HIS A 13 -11.52 0.11 -6.78
CA HIS A 13 -10.89 -0.48 -7.96
C HIS A 13 -9.41 -0.09 -8.05
N ALA A 14 -9.07 1.18 -7.77
CA ALA A 14 -7.69 1.65 -7.71
C ALA A 14 -6.87 0.90 -6.63
N ILE A 15 -7.46 0.73 -5.44
CA ILE A 15 -6.85 -0.06 -4.35
C ILE A 15 -6.63 -1.51 -4.78
N THR A 16 -7.64 -2.12 -5.39
CA THR A 16 -7.58 -3.51 -5.87
C THR A 16 -6.46 -3.68 -6.91
N ALA A 17 -6.39 -2.77 -7.88
CA ALA A 17 -5.35 -2.78 -8.91
C ALA A 17 -3.95 -2.60 -8.31
N ALA A 18 -3.77 -1.63 -7.40
CA ALA A 18 -2.49 -1.38 -6.75
C ALA A 18 -2.04 -2.58 -5.89
N ASN A 19 -2.93 -3.15 -5.07
CA ASN A 19 -2.61 -4.29 -4.23
C ASN A 19 -2.18 -5.50 -5.06
N ASN A 20 -2.91 -5.78 -6.15
CA ASN A 20 -2.63 -6.91 -7.02
C ASN A 20 -1.41 -6.67 -7.92
N LEU A 21 -1.08 -5.42 -8.26
CA LEU A 21 0.19 -5.07 -8.90
C LEU A 21 1.38 -5.41 -7.99
N LEU A 22 1.30 -5.09 -6.69
CA LEU A 22 2.35 -5.46 -5.74
C LEU A 22 2.47 -7.00 -5.62
N ALA A 23 1.35 -7.70 -5.53
CA ALA A 23 1.35 -9.18 -5.51
C ALA A 23 1.98 -9.78 -6.77
N ALA A 24 1.67 -9.23 -7.96
CA ALA A 24 2.27 -9.64 -9.21
C ALA A 24 3.79 -9.36 -9.24
N ALA A 25 4.22 -8.18 -8.76
CA ALA A 25 5.63 -7.80 -8.70
C ALA A 25 6.46 -8.75 -7.81
N ILE A 26 5.89 -9.21 -6.68
CA ILE A 26 6.53 -10.22 -5.82
C ILE A 26 6.78 -11.51 -6.59
N ASP A 27 5.74 -12.06 -7.23
CA ASP A 27 5.84 -13.33 -7.94
C ASP A 27 6.78 -13.24 -9.16
N THR A 28 6.69 -12.16 -9.94
CA THR A 28 7.61 -11.88 -11.05
C THR A 28 9.04 -11.73 -10.58
N ARG A 29 9.27 -11.11 -9.41
CA ARG A 29 10.62 -10.97 -8.85
C ARG A 29 11.21 -12.33 -8.53
N ILE A 30 10.47 -13.19 -7.82
CA ILE A 30 10.89 -14.55 -7.48
C ILE A 30 11.21 -15.35 -8.74
N PHE A 31 10.31 -15.29 -9.73
CA PHE A 31 10.47 -15.98 -11.01
C PHE A 31 11.77 -15.63 -11.73
N HIS A 32 12.05 -14.34 -11.87
CA HIS A 32 13.25 -13.87 -12.55
C HIS A 32 14.54 -14.09 -11.75
N GLU A 33 14.49 -14.00 -10.42
CA GLU A 33 15.66 -14.28 -9.58
C GLU A 33 16.08 -15.75 -9.64
N ASN A 34 15.13 -16.68 -9.79
CA ASN A 34 15.44 -18.11 -9.79
C ASN A 34 16.26 -18.57 -11.01
N SER A 35 16.14 -17.88 -12.14
CA SER A 35 16.80 -18.26 -13.41
C SER A 35 18.00 -17.38 -13.78
N GLN A 36 18.19 -16.24 -13.11
CA GLN A 36 19.17 -15.24 -13.52
C GLN A 36 20.33 -15.12 -12.54
N SER A 37 21.53 -14.88 -13.06
CA SER A 37 22.70 -14.56 -12.25
C SER A 37 22.63 -13.15 -11.68
N ASP A 38 23.33 -12.92 -10.55
CA ASP A 38 23.36 -11.61 -9.88
C ASP A 38 23.86 -10.50 -10.81
N LYS A 39 24.86 -10.81 -11.66
CA LYS A 39 25.36 -9.89 -12.68
C LYS A 39 24.29 -9.53 -13.71
N ALA A 40 23.47 -10.50 -14.12
CA ALA A 40 22.40 -10.26 -15.10
C ALA A 40 21.26 -9.43 -14.49
N LEU A 41 20.90 -9.67 -13.23
CA LEU A 41 19.93 -8.86 -12.49
C LEU A 41 20.43 -7.42 -12.35
N PHE A 42 21.66 -7.25 -11.89
CA PHE A 42 22.30 -5.95 -11.73
C PHE A 42 22.37 -5.15 -13.03
N ASN A 43 22.71 -5.82 -14.15
CA ASN A 43 22.73 -5.18 -15.46
C ASN A 43 21.37 -4.65 -15.92
N ARG A 44 20.27 -5.26 -15.47
CA ARG A 44 18.91 -4.79 -15.78
C ARG A 44 18.47 -3.66 -14.85
N LEU A 45 18.86 -3.72 -13.57
CA LEU A 45 18.56 -2.65 -12.60
C LEU A 45 19.36 -1.37 -12.88
N CYS A 46 20.64 -1.51 -13.19
CA CYS A 46 21.55 -0.39 -13.44
C CYS A 46 22.25 -0.56 -14.80
N PRO A 47 21.53 -0.44 -15.94
CA PRO A 47 22.13 -0.62 -17.26
C PRO A 47 23.22 0.42 -17.50
N ALA A 48 24.32 -0.01 -18.11
CA ALA A 48 25.39 0.89 -18.52
C ALA A 48 24.94 1.72 -19.74
N ASN A 49 25.23 3.01 -19.73
CA ASN A 49 25.03 3.87 -20.90
C ASN A 49 26.11 3.59 -21.98
N LYS A 50 26.07 4.31 -23.09
CA LYS A 50 27.05 4.19 -24.18
C LYS A 50 28.51 4.43 -23.75
N GLU A 51 28.71 5.15 -22.65
CA GLU A 51 30.02 5.47 -22.05
C GLU A 51 30.42 4.49 -20.94
N GLY A 52 29.62 3.44 -20.68
CA GLY A 52 29.87 2.49 -19.60
C GLY A 52 29.46 2.98 -18.20
N LYS A 53 28.93 4.20 -18.06
CA LYS A 53 28.50 4.74 -16.76
C LYS A 53 27.14 4.17 -16.36
N ARG A 54 26.98 3.90 -15.06
CA ARG A 54 25.74 3.42 -14.44
C ARG A 54 25.24 4.46 -13.45
N ARG A 55 23.94 4.38 -13.12
CA ARG A 55 23.34 5.18 -12.05
C ARG A 55 22.29 4.38 -11.30
N PHE A 56 22.15 4.64 -10.01
CA PHE A 56 20.97 4.21 -9.26
C PHE A 56 19.78 5.12 -9.58
N ALA A 57 18.58 4.56 -9.66
CA ALA A 57 17.36 5.35 -9.57
C ALA A 57 17.11 5.78 -8.12
N ASP A 58 16.36 6.85 -7.89
CA ASP A 58 16.13 7.39 -6.53
C ASP A 58 15.58 6.34 -5.56
N VAL A 59 14.68 5.47 -6.02
CA VAL A 59 14.14 4.37 -5.21
C VAL A 59 15.20 3.34 -4.82
N MET A 60 16.20 3.11 -5.67
CA MET A 60 17.28 2.15 -5.42
C MET A 60 18.24 2.65 -4.35
N LEU A 61 18.37 3.97 -4.16
CA LEU A 61 19.19 4.55 -3.11
C LEU A 61 18.69 4.16 -1.71
N LYS A 62 17.37 3.99 -1.54
CA LYS A 62 16.79 3.54 -0.27
C LYS A 62 17.29 2.15 0.15
N ARG A 63 17.66 1.32 -0.82
CA ARG A 63 18.17 -0.05 -0.61
C ARG A 63 19.65 -0.09 -0.25
N LEU A 64 20.41 0.99 -0.44
CA LEU A 64 21.83 1.05 -0.03
C LEU A 64 22.01 0.95 1.49
N THR A 65 20.92 1.11 2.25
CA THR A 65 20.84 0.89 3.70
C THR A 65 21.25 -0.52 4.15
N LEU A 66 21.43 -1.47 3.22
CA LEU A 66 22.00 -2.81 3.44
C LEU A 66 23.53 -2.82 3.73
N GLY A 67 24.06 -1.71 4.26
CA GLY A 67 25.49 -1.53 4.53
C GLY A 67 26.34 -1.34 3.28
N ILE A 68 25.77 -0.74 2.22
CA ILE A 68 26.48 -0.36 1.00
C ILE A 68 26.66 1.16 1.02
N LEU A 69 27.89 1.62 1.25
CA LEU A 69 28.20 3.06 1.36
C LEU A 69 28.44 3.74 0.00
N LYS A 70 28.63 2.96 -1.05
CA LYS A 70 28.98 3.44 -2.39
C LYS A 70 27.74 3.85 -3.16
N THR A 71 27.79 5.01 -3.79
CA THR A 71 26.70 5.56 -4.60
C THR A 71 26.93 5.42 -6.11
N ASP A 72 28.14 5.06 -6.55
CA ASP A 72 28.41 4.67 -7.94
C ASP A 72 28.22 3.14 -8.09
N PRO A 73 27.26 2.67 -8.91
CA PRO A 73 27.06 1.25 -9.15
C PRO A 73 28.30 0.54 -9.72
N ASN A 74 29.20 1.24 -10.42
CA ASN A 74 30.41 0.64 -10.99
C ASN A 74 31.47 0.29 -9.94
N GLU A 75 31.39 0.87 -8.75
CA GLU A 75 32.34 0.63 -7.65
C GLU A 75 31.92 -0.55 -6.75
N LEU A 76 30.75 -1.14 -6.99
CA LEU A 76 30.26 -2.27 -6.20
C LEU A 76 31.12 -3.52 -6.44
N THR A 77 31.53 -4.13 -5.34
CA THR A 77 32.13 -5.47 -5.34
C THR A 77 31.10 -6.54 -5.74
N PRO A 78 31.53 -7.73 -6.17
CA PRO A 78 30.58 -8.81 -6.48
C PRO A 78 29.60 -9.16 -5.35
N ASP A 79 30.05 -9.06 -4.09
CA ASP A 79 29.18 -9.26 -2.92
C ASP A 79 28.15 -8.13 -2.75
N GLU A 80 28.58 -6.87 -2.87
CA GLU A 80 27.67 -5.72 -2.82
C GLU A 80 26.65 -5.77 -3.97
N VAL A 81 27.08 -6.18 -5.18
CA VAL A 81 26.18 -6.40 -6.32
C VAL A 81 25.13 -7.45 -5.99
N ARG A 82 25.53 -8.59 -5.39
CA ARG A 82 24.59 -9.64 -4.96
C ARG A 82 23.58 -9.12 -3.95
N ARG A 83 24.03 -8.48 -2.87
CA ARG A 83 23.16 -7.94 -1.80
C ARG A 83 22.19 -6.88 -2.32
N PHE A 84 22.64 -6.03 -3.25
CA PHE A 84 21.81 -5.01 -3.87
C PHE A 84 20.79 -5.61 -4.84
N ALA A 85 21.26 -6.40 -5.82
CA ALA A 85 20.47 -6.81 -6.97
C ALA A 85 19.55 -8.00 -6.71
N ARG A 86 19.85 -8.84 -5.72
CA ARG A 86 19.00 -9.98 -5.34
C ARG A 86 18.25 -9.67 -4.05
N LEU A 87 16.93 -9.78 -4.05
CA LEU A 87 16.15 -9.71 -2.82
C LEU A 87 16.18 -11.04 -2.08
N ASP A 88 16.25 -12.15 -2.83
CA ASP A 88 16.24 -13.51 -2.29
C ASP A 88 15.04 -13.73 -1.35
N ILE A 89 13.86 -13.32 -1.82
CA ILE A 89 12.59 -13.45 -1.08
C ILE A 89 12.43 -14.90 -0.64
N ASP A 90 12.17 -15.09 0.65
CA ASP A 90 11.72 -16.37 1.17
C ASP A 90 10.21 -16.54 0.92
N PRO A 91 9.78 -17.48 0.05
CA PRO A 91 8.38 -17.65 -0.30
C PRO A 91 7.45 -17.94 0.90
N GLU A 92 7.97 -18.58 1.95
CA GLU A 92 7.18 -18.92 3.15
C GLU A 92 6.94 -17.69 4.04
N SER A 93 7.79 -16.67 3.92
CA SER A 93 7.68 -15.43 4.68
C SER A 93 6.73 -14.38 4.07
N ILE A 94 6.20 -14.64 2.86
CA ILE A 94 5.36 -13.67 2.14
C ILE A 94 4.03 -13.51 2.87
N THR A 95 3.80 -12.32 3.40
CA THR A 95 2.54 -11.95 4.07
C THR A 95 1.55 -11.30 3.11
N TRP A 96 2.02 -10.76 1.98
CA TRP A 96 1.19 -10.04 1.03
C TRP A 96 0.27 -10.97 0.23
N ARG A 97 -1.04 -10.79 0.40
CA ARG A 97 -2.11 -11.51 -0.29
C ARG A 97 -2.69 -10.68 -1.44
N ARG A 98 -3.46 -11.33 -2.32
CA ARG A 98 -4.23 -10.63 -3.36
C ARG A 98 -5.54 -10.12 -2.78
N VAL A 99 -6.24 -9.25 -3.51
CA VAL A 99 -7.56 -8.77 -3.07
C VAL A 99 -8.56 -8.71 -4.21
N MET A 100 -9.84 -8.81 -3.85
CA MET A 100 -10.97 -8.52 -4.72
C MET A 100 -12.15 -7.99 -3.92
N ASP A 101 -12.97 -7.11 -4.49
CA ASP A 101 -14.13 -6.55 -3.80
C ASP A 101 -15.40 -7.38 -4.07
N VAL A 102 -15.32 -8.68 -3.83
CA VAL A 102 -16.42 -9.63 -3.95
C VAL A 102 -16.31 -10.66 -2.84
N ASN A 103 -17.44 -10.96 -2.19
CA ASN A 103 -17.50 -12.01 -1.18
C ASN A 103 -17.30 -13.39 -1.81
N ASN A 104 -16.07 -13.89 -1.79
CA ASN A 104 -15.73 -15.20 -2.33
C ASN A 104 -14.92 -16.04 -1.34
N HIS A 105 -15.61 -16.96 -0.65
CA HIS A 105 -15.00 -17.82 0.37
C HIS A 105 -13.93 -18.76 -0.21
N PHE A 106 -14.11 -19.24 -1.45
CA PHE A 106 -13.22 -20.24 -2.06
C PHE A 106 -11.83 -19.70 -2.40
N LEU A 107 -11.63 -18.37 -2.37
CA LEU A 107 -10.33 -17.76 -2.62
C LEU A 107 -9.52 -17.47 -1.35
N ARG A 108 -10.04 -17.80 -0.15
CA ARG A 108 -9.33 -17.59 1.12
C ARG A 108 -7.97 -18.30 1.17
N LYS A 109 -7.86 -19.46 0.53
CA LYS A 109 -6.65 -20.26 0.42
C LYS A 109 -6.60 -20.93 -0.95
N ILE A 110 -5.57 -20.62 -1.72
CA ILE A 110 -5.36 -21.13 -3.07
C ILE A 110 -3.89 -21.45 -3.30
N THR A 111 -3.62 -22.17 -4.38
CA THR A 111 -2.26 -22.42 -4.86
C THR A 111 -2.10 -21.74 -6.23
N ILE A 112 -1.03 -20.95 -6.41
CA ILE A 112 -0.71 -20.26 -7.67
C ILE A 112 0.54 -20.86 -8.35
N GLY A 113 0.86 -20.39 -9.56
CA GLY A 113 2.06 -20.84 -10.29
C GLY A 113 1.95 -22.27 -10.85
N GLN A 114 0.72 -22.73 -11.11
CA GLN A 114 0.45 -24.07 -11.66
C GLN A 114 0.70 -24.17 -13.18
N GLY A 115 1.01 -23.04 -13.83
CA GLY A 115 1.30 -22.99 -15.27
C GLY A 115 2.59 -23.73 -15.63
N PRO A 116 2.73 -24.16 -16.90
CA PRO A 116 3.94 -24.83 -17.35
C PRO A 116 5.18 -23.93 -17.32
N GLU A 117 5.01 -22.61 -17.48
CA GLU A 117 6.11 -21.64 -17.43
C GLU A 117 6.60 -21.40 -16.00
N GLU A 118 5.70 -21.42 -15.01
CA GLU A 118 6.00 -21.27 -13.58
C GLU A 118 6.33 -22.60 -12.88
N LYS A 119 6.60 -23.67 -13.64
CA LYS A 119 6.82 -25.02 -13.11
C LYS A 119 7.89 -25.03 -12.01
N GLY A 120 7.52 -25.55 -10.84
CA GLY A 120 8.40 -25.61 -9.66
C GLY A 120 8.44 -24.33 -8.83
N MET A 121 7.69 -23.29 -9.20
CA MET A 121 7.54 -22.02 -8.46
C MET A 121 6.12 -21.86 -7.93
N VAL A 122 5.56 -22.98 -7.46
CA VAL A 122 4.24 -23.04 -6.86
C VAL A 122 4.30 -22.51 -5.43
N ARG A 123 3.32 -21.69 -5.02
CA ARG A 123 3.15 -21.30 -3.63
C ARG A 123 1.69 -21.20 -3.22
N GLU A 124 1.44 -21.37 -1.92
CA GLU A 124 0.16 -21.12 -1.30
C GLU A 124 -0.04 -19.62 -1.02
N THR A 125 -1.26 -19.12 -1.21
CA THR A 125 -1.66 -17.74 -0.89
C THR A 125 -3.18 -17.64 -0.76
N GLY A 126 -3.75 -16.45 -0.84
CA GLY A 126 -5.19 -16.26 -0.92
C GLY A 126 -5.57 -14.83 -1.30
N PHE A 127 -6.88 -14.60 -1.29
CA PHE A 127 -7.50 -13.31 -1.48
C PHE A 127 -8.17 -12.83 -0.20
N ASP A 128 -8.06 -11.53 0.06
CA ASP A 128 -8.87 -10.81 1.04
C ASP A 128 -9.82 -9.85 0.32
N ILE A 129 -10.82 -9.34 1.03
CA ILE A 129 -11.70 -8.31 0.46
C ILE A 129 -10.91 -7.00 0.31
N SER A 130 -11.11 -6.24 -0.78
CA SER A 130 -10.26 -5.09 -1.11
C SER A 130 -10.17 -4.02 -0.01
N VAL A 131 -11.24 -3.78 0.73
CA VAL A 131 -11.27 -2.84 1.86
C VAL A 131 -10.44 -3.28 3.07
N ALA A 132 -10.02 -4.56 3.12
CA ALA A 132 -9.10 -5.10 4.12
C ALA A 132 -7.61 -4.92 3.75
N SER A 133 -7.31 -4.43 2.53
CA SER A 133 -5.93 -4.18 2.09
C SER A 133 -5.23 -3.13 2.97
N GLU A 134 -3.93 -3.31 3.22
CA GLU A 134 -3.10 -2.29 3.85
C GLU A 134 -3.13 -0.97 3.04
N ILE A 135 -3.28 -1.03 1.72
CA ILE A 135 -3.40 0.16 0.86
C ILE A 135 -4.64 0.99 1.22
N MET A 136 -5.76 0.36 1.61
CA MET A 136 -6.94 1.08 2.11
C MET A 136 -6.62 1.82 3.41
N ALA A 137 -5.88 1.20 4.33
CA ALA A 137 -5.43 1.85 5.56
C ALA A 137 -4.44 2.99 5.28
N VAL A 138 -3.54 2.84 4.30
CA VAL A 138 -2.63 3.89 3.83
C VAL A 138 -3.42 5.07 3.25
N LEU A 139 -4.42 4.81 2.41
CA LEU A 139 -5.29 5.86 1.87
C LEU A 139 -6.01 6.63 2.99
N ALA A 140 -6.54 5.93 3.98
CA ALA A 140 -7.23 6.55 5.09
C ALA A 140 -6.31 7.38 6.01
N LEU A 141 -5.04 6.99 6.19
CA LEU A 141 -4.10 7.67 7.09
C LEU A 141 -3.15 8.67 6.41
N THR A 142 -3.15 8.75 5.08
CA THR A 142 -2.28 9.69 4.39
C THR A 142 -2.73 11.14 4.60
N THR A 143 -1.76 12.05 4.59
CA THR A 143 -1.98 13.50 4.68
C THR A 143 -1.75 14.23 3.35
N SER A 144 -1.10 13.58 2.38
CA SER A 144 -0.79 14.13 1.06
C SER A 144 -0.40 13.03 0.07
N LEU A 145 -0.29 13.36 -1.21
CA LEU A 145 0.21 12.42 -2.23
C LEU A 145 1.64 11.95 -1.93
N ALA A 146 2.50 12.86 -1.44
CA ALA A 146 3.87 12.54 -1.07
C ALA A 146 3.95 11.59 0.15
N ASP A 147 3.12 11.83 1.16
CA ASP A 147 2.98 10.93 2.32
C ASP A 147 2.44 9.55 1.90
N MET A 148 1.46 9.52 0.99
CA MET A 148 0.91 8.26 0.47
C MET A 148 1.98 7.46 -0.28
N ARG A 149 2.75 8.10 -1.16
CA ARG A 149 3.87 7.47 -1.88
C ARG A 149 4.88 6.86 -0.93
N GLU A 150 5.21 7.57 0.14
CA GLU A 150 6.19 7.12 1.11
C GLU A 150 5.67 5.92 1.92
N ARG A 151 4.41 5.97 2.37
CA ARG A 151 3.75 4.85 3.05
C ARG A 151 3.65 3.62 2.17
N LEU A 152 3.19 3.77 0.92
CA LEU A 152 3.13 2.69 -0.06
C LEU A 152 4.50 2.05 -0.29
N GLY A 153 5.58 2.86 -0.32
CA GLY A 153 6.94 2.37 -0.49
C GLY A 153 7.46 1.54 0.69
N ARG A 154 7.00 1.84 1.92
CA ARG A 154 7.45 1.18 3.17
C ARG A 154 6.72 -0.12 3.48
N MET A 155 5.63 -0.44 2.78
CA MET A 155 4.86 -1.67 3.04
C MET A 155 5.77 -2.88 2.89
N VAL A 156 5.80 -3.72 3.92
CA VAL A 156 6.64 -4.93 3.99
C VAL A 156 5.87 -6.10 3.39
N ILE A 157 6.47 -6.78 2.42
CA ILE A 157 5.83 -7.90 1.71
C ILE A 157 6.21 -9.28 2.25
N GLY A 158 7.27 -9.33 3.05
CA GLY A 158 7.89 -10.55 3.55
C GLY A 158 9.36 -10.30 3.88
N ASN A 159 10.13 -11.37 4.00
CA ASN A 159 11.56 -11.32 4.27
C ASN A 159 12.38 -11.97 3.14
N SER A 160 13.67 -11.64 3.10
CA SER A 160 14.65 -12.46 2.41
C SER A 160 14.94 -13.74 3.20
N LYS A 161 15.62 -14.71 2.57
CA LYS A 161 16.15 -15.91 3.26
C LYS A 161 17.15 -15.58 4.36
N SER A 162 17.72 -14.38 4.37
CA SER A 162 18.57 -13.86 5.46
C SER A 162 17.78 -13.07 6.51
N VAL A 163 16.45 -13.15 6.50
CA VAL A 163 15.54 -12.53 7.47
C VAL A 163 15.62 -10.99 7.47
N VAL A 164 15.97 -10.40 6.33
CA VAL A 164 15.90 -8.95 6.12
C VAL A 164 14.53 -8.61 5.54
N PRO A 165 13.75 -7.69 6.14
CA PRO A 165 12.47 -7.25 5.60
C PRO A 165 12.60 -6.68 4.19
N ILE A 166 11.63 -7.01 3.33
CA ILE A 166 11.58 -6.54 1.95
C ILE A 166 10.34 -5.66 1.80
N THR A 167 10.54 -4.48 1.22
CA THR A 167 9.49 -3.47 1.03
C THR A 167 9.03 -3.36 -0.42
N ALA A 168 7.91 -2.67 -0.65
CA ALA A 168 7.46 -2.34 -2.00
C ALA A 168 8.45 -1.46 -2.79
N ASP A 169 9.24 -0.61 -2.10
CA ASP A 169 10.31 0.15 -2.74
C ASP A 169 11.52 -0.71 -3.11
N ASP A 170 11.81 -1.80 -2.39
CA ASP A 170 12.83 -2.78 -2.80
C ASP A 170 12.47 -3.51 -4.11
N LEU A 171 11.17 -3.68 -4.36
CA LEU A 171 10.63 -4.14 -5.65
C LEU A 171 10.58 -3.03 -6.71
N GLY A 172 10.81 -1.77 -6.32
CA GLY A 172 10.77 -0.62 -7.21
C GLY A 172 9.36 -0.17 -7.63
N VAL A 173 8.31 -0.67 -6.97
CA VAL A 173 6.92 -0.46 -7.42
C VAL A 173 6.16 0.63 -6.67
N GLY A 174 6.69 1.19 -5.58
CA GLY A 174 5.98 2.21 -4.79
C GLY A 174 5.50 3.42 -5.62
N GLY A 175 6.25 3.81 -6.65
CA GLY A 175 5.83 4.85 -7.61
C GLY A 175 4.63 4.42 -8.46
N ALA A 176 4.66 3.20 -9.01
CA ALA A 176 3.57 2.65 -9.80
C ALA A 176 2.28 2.48 -8.97
N LEU A 177 2.40 2.04 -7.72
CA LEU A 177 1.27 1.99 -6.77
C LEU A 177 0.66 3.38 -6.57
N THR A 178 1.50 4.41 -6.42
CA THR A 178 1.03 5.80 -6.25
C THR A 178 0.32 6.32 -7.48
N VAL A 179 0.77 5.95 -8.69
CA VAL A 179 0.11 6.34 -9.94
C VAL A 179 -1.30 5.75 -10.01
N LEU A 180 -1.48 4.48 -9.66
CA LEU A 180 -2.81 3.84 -9.62
C LEU A 180 -3.73 4.50 -8.58
N MET A 181 -3.17 4.99 -7.48
CA MET A 181 -3.89 5.64 -6.38
C MET A 181 -4.05 7.17 -6.56
N LYS A 182 -3.57 7.75 -7.68
CA LYS A 182 -3.46 9.20 -7.86
C LYS A 182 -4.81 9.91 -7.71
N ASP A 183 -5.86 9.34 -8.29
CA ASP A 183 -7.20 9.95 -8.25
C ASP A 183 -7.97 9.54 -6.99
N ALA A 184 -7.74 8.30 -6.54
CA ALA A 184 -8.36 7.74 -5.34
C ALA A 184 -7.92 8.40 -4.02
N ILE A 185 -7.00 9.37 -4.05
CA ILE A 185 -6.65 10.20 -2.88
C ILE A 185 -7.62 11.38 -2.69
N HIS A 186 -8.44 11.68 -3.68
CA HIS A 186 -9.36 12.82 -3.64
C HIS A 186 -10.71 12.40 -3.04
N PRO A 187 -11.16 13.02 -1.94
CA PRO A 187 -12.46 12.72 -1.35
C PRO A 187 -13.63 13.00 -2.28
N THR A 188 -14.63 12.11 -2.26
CA THR A 188 -15.84 12.24 -3.07
C THR A 188 -16.88 13.10 -2.36
N LEU A 189 -17.26 14.21 -2.99
CA LEU A 189 -18.32 15.09 -2.50
C LEU A 189 -19.70 14.53 -2.86
N MET A 190 -20.52 14.35 -1.84
CA MET A 190 -21.92 13.96 -1.93
C MET A 190 -22.78 14.89 -1.06
N GLN A 191 -24.05 14.54 -0.87
CA GLN A 191 -24.96 15.29 -0.01
C GLN A 191 -25.90 14.37 0.78
N THR A 192 -26.39 14.86 1.92
CA THR A 192 -27.53 14.27 2.63
C THR A 192 -28.84 14.54 1.88
N LEU A 193 -29.94 13.94 2.34
CA LEU A 193 -31.29 14.22 1.80
C LEU A 193 -31.70 15.70 1.94
N GLU A 194 -31.14 16.41 2.91
CA GLU A 194 -31.40 17.83 3.16
C GLU A 194 -30.39 18.76 2.45
N GLY A 195 -29.56 18.21 1.55
CA GLY A 195 -28.57 18.99 0.80
C GLY A 195 -27.34 19.40 1.61
N THR A 196 -27.12 18.81 2.78
CA THR A 196 -25.88 19.06 3.55
C THR A 196 -24.70 18.35 2.87
N PRO A 197 -23.57 19.02 2.60
CA PRO A 197 -22.40 18.40 1.99
C PRO A 197 -21.83 17.25 2.81
N VAL A 198 -21.46 16.15 2.15
CA VAL A 198 -20.82 14.98 2.77
C VAL A 198 -19.56 14.62 1.98
N LEU A 199 -18.45 14.36 2.66
CA LEU A 199 -17.27 13.77 2.04
C LEU A 199 -17.24 12.27 2.34
N VAL A 200 -17.32 11.45 1.29
CA VAL A 200 -17.16 9.99 1.36
C VAL A 200 -15.78 9.65 0.85
N HIS A 201 -14.94 9.05 1.70
CA HIS A 201 -13.58 8.71 1.29
C HIS A 201 -12.91 7.70 2.22
N ALA A 202 -12.38 6.64 1.61
CA ALA A 202 -11.81 5.46 2.27
C ALA A 202 -12.80 4.70 3.17
N GLY A 203 -12.46 3.46 3.49
CA GLY A 203 -13.28 2.58 4.34
C GLY A 203 -12.48 1.37 4.83
N PRO A 204 -11.41 1.57 5.62
CA PRO A 204 -10.62 0.46 6.14
C PRO A 204 -11.42 -0.34 7.18
N PHE A 205 -11.11 -1.63 7.29
CA PHE A 205 -11.64 -2.47 8.37
C PHE A 205 -11.30 -1.90 9.75
N ALA A 206 -12.24 -2.01 10.68
CA ALA A 206 -12.08 -1.47 12.03
C ALA A 206 -11.48 -2.46 13.03
N ASN A 207 -11.33 -3.75 12.66
CA ASN A 207 -10.68 -4.77 13.49
C ASN A 207 -9.16 -4.84 13.22
N ILE A 208 -8.75 -5.06 11.97
CA ILE A 208 -7.34 -5.16 11.55
C ILE A 208 -6.71 -3.81 11.19
N ALA A 209 -7.52 -2.77 11.02
CA ALA A 209 -7.09 -1.39 10.85
C ALA A 209 -7.93 -0.48 11.78
N HIS A 210 -8.02 0.82 11.46
CA HIS A 210 -8.54 1.85 12.36
C HIS A 210 -10.02 2.21 12.15
N GLY A 211 -10.65 1.81 11.04
CA GLY A 211 -12.10 1.92 10.91
C GLY A 211 -12.66 3.33 10.71
N ASN A 212 -11.89 4.25 10.13
CA ASN A 212 -12.34 5.62 9.89
C ASN A 212 -12.18 6.03 8.41
N SER A 213 -12.97 7.00 8.00
CA SER A 213 -12.76 7.75 6.75
C SER A 213 -11.39 8.46 6.76
N SER A 214 -10.96 8.93 5.59
CA SER A 214 -9.61 9.48 5.43
C SER A 214 -9.32 10.76 6.23
N ILE A 215 -8.05 10.93 6.63
CA ILE A 215 -7.53 12.19 7.19
C ILE A 215 -7.63 13.35 6.19
N VAL A 216 -7.45 13.08 4.89
CA VAL A 216 -7.56 14.10 3.83
C VAL A 216 -8.97 14.70 3.80
N ALA A 217 -10.00 13.87 3.87
CA ALA A 217 -11.40 14.32 3.91
C ALA A 217 -11.66 15.22 5.13
N ASP A 218 -11.27 14.80 6.33
CA ASP A 218 -11.47 15.60 7.55
C ASP A 218 -10.76 16.96 7.46
N LYS A 219 -9.51 16.98 6.98
CA LYS A 219 -8.74 18.23 6.83
C LYS A 219 -9.38 19.17 5.82
N ILE A 220 -9.87 18.66 4.70
CA ILE A 220 -10.57 19.44 3.69
C ILE A 220 -11.89 19.98 4.25
N ALA A 221 -12.69 19.14 4.90
CA ALA A 221 -13.96 19.53 5.51
C ALA A 221 -13.76 20.64 6.56
N LEU A 222 -12.79 20.48 7.47
CA LEU A 222 -12.48 21.47 8.50
C LEU A 222 -12.05 22.82 7.91
N LYS A 223 -11.39 22.82 6.76
CA LYS A 223 -11.05 24.07 6.05
C LYS A 223 -12.27 24.73 5.42
N PHE A 224 -13.19 23.96 4.85
CA PHE A 224 -14.40 24.50 4.21
C PHE A 224 -15.42 25.05 5.20
N VAL A 225 -15.64 24.38 6.34
CA VAL A 225 -16.67 24.82 7.32
C VAL A 225 -16.28 26.11 8.06
N GLY A 226 -14.98 26.45 8.10
CA GLY A 226 -14.49 27.70 8.70
C GLY A 226 -14.68 27.79 10.22
N LYS A 227 -14.51 29.01 10.78
CA LYS A 227 -14.44 29.24 12.24
C LYS A 227 -15.75 29.01 13.02
N GLY A 228 -16.89 28.94 12.34
CA GLY A 228 -18.21 28.78 12.96
C GLY A 228 -18.92 27.49 12.61
N GLY A 229 -18.32 26.65 11.77
CA GLY A 229 -18.89 25.36 11.38
C GLY A 229 -18.26 24.20 12.13
N PHE A 230 -18.84 23.01 11.95
CA PHE A 230 -18.36 21.77 12.55
C PHE A 230 -18.32 20.67 11.50
N VAL A 231 -17.47 19.68 11.72
CA VAL A 231 -17.38 18.46 10.92
C VAL A 231 -17.83 17.30 11.79
N VAL A 232 -18.81 16.55 11.32
CA VAL A 232 -19.22 15.28 11.93
C VAL A 232 -18.51 14.16 11.18
N THR A 233 -17.85 13.27 11.91
CA THR A 233 -17.23 12.05 11.39
C THR A 233 -17.60 10.89 12.31
N GLU A 234 -17.42 9.67 11.82
CA GLU A 234 -17.72 8.45 12.54
C GLU A 234 -16.50 7.50 12.62
N ALA A 235 -16.67 6.44 13.40
CA ALA A 235 -15.74 5.34 13.53
C ALA A 235 -16.52 4.02 13.54
N GLY A 236 -15.98 2.99 12.87
CA GLY A 236 -16.61 1.67 12.82
C GLY A 236 -16.53 0.90 14.15
N PHE A 237 -17.51 0.03 14.41
CA PHE A 237 -17.70 -0.69 15.68
C PHE A 237 -18.03 0.23 16.89
N GLY A 238 -18.02 -0.34 18.09
CA GLY A 238 -18.24 0.38 19.34
C GLY A 238 -17.08 1.31 19.72
N ALA A 239 -17.27 2.07 20.79
CA ALA A 239 -16.29 3.03 21.29
C ALA A 239 -14.95 2.38 21.69
N ASP A 240 -15.02 1.13 22.15
CA ASP A 240 -13.91 0.26 22.54
C ASP A 240 -12.96 -0.08 21.38
N ILE A 241 -13.43 0.01 20.13
CA ILE A 241 -12.63 -0.27 18.93
C ILE A 241 -12.51 0.98 18.07
N GLY A 242 -13.62 1.49 17.55
CA GLY A 242 -13.60 2.58 16.58
C GLY A 242 -13.14 3.90 17.18
N THR A 243 -13.70 4.26 18.34
CA THR A 243 -13.38 5.54 18.97
C THR A 243 -11.97 5.53 19.55
N GLU A 244 -11.54 4.44 20.19
CA GLU A 244 -10.15 4.26 20.62
C GLU A 244 -9.18 4.47 19.46
N LYS A 245 -9.35 3.75 18.34
CA LYS A 245 -8.46 3.89 17.17
C LYS A 245 -8.57 5.25 16.49
N PHE A 246 -9.75 5.88 16.50
CA PHE A 246 -9.90 7.26 16.03
C PHE A 246 -9.02 8.22 16.84
N MET A 247 -9.05 8.11 18.17
CA MET A 247 -8.30 8.97 19.09
C MET A 247 -6.80 8.66 19.05
N ASP A 248 -6.42 7.38 19.13
CA ASP A 248 -5.03 6.98 19.31
C ASP A 248 -4.24 6.79 18.02
N ILE A 249 -4.93 6.59 16.89
CA ILE A 249 -4.31 6.44 15.57
C ILE A 249 -4.64 7.65 14.68
N LYS A 250 -5.90 7.85 14.29
CA LYS A 250 -6.26 8.87 13.29
C LYS A 250 -5.97 10.29 13.77
N CYS A 251 -6.33 10.65 15.00
CA CYS A 251 -6.05 11.98 15.56
C CYS A 251 -4.54 12.21 15.72
N ARG A 252 -3.80 11.20 16.20
CA ARG A 252 -2.34 11.25 16.35
C ARG A 252 -1.61 11.51 15.03
N TYR A 253 -1.98 10.81 13.95
CA TYR A 253 -1.38 11.01 12.63
C TYR A 253 -1.86 12.29 11.93
N SER A 254 -3.11 12.70 12.14
CA SER A 254 -3.67 13.88 11.49
C SER A 254 -3.25 15.19 12.15
N GLY A 255 -2.96 15.15 13.46
CA GLY A 255 -2.80 16.32 14.32
C GLY A 255 -4.13 16.99 14.69
N LEU A 256 -5.27 16.37 14.37
CA LEU A 256 -6.59 16.90 14.68
C LEU A 256 -7.00 16.52 16.11
N VAL A 257 -7.74 17.41 16.76
CA VAL A 257 -8.25 17.21 18.12
C VAL A 257 -9.79 17.30 18.08
N PRO A 258 -10.50 16.22 18.44
CA PRO A 258 -11.95 16.25 18.51
C PRO A 258 -12.41 17.12 19.69
N VAL A 259 -13.50 17.86 19.48
CA VAL A 259 -14.05 18.80 20.47
C VAL A 259 -15.29 18.26 21.19
N CYS A 260 -15.92 17.23 20.63
CA CYS A 260 -17.10 16.59 21.16
C CYS A 260 -17.14 15.13 20.70
N TYR A 261 -17.72 14.26 21.52
CA TYR A 261 -17.98 12.86 21.19
C TYR A 261 -19.44 12.54 21.52
N TYR A 262 -20.14 11.90 20.59
CA TYR A 262 -21.50 11.45 20.78
C TYR A 262 -21.54 9.92 20.69
N CYS A 263 -21.97 9.26 21.77
CA CYS A 263 -22.26 7.84 21.78
C CYS A 263 -23.78 7.67 21.85
N GLY A 264 -24.38 7.23 20.75
CA GLY A 264 -25.77 6.79 20.78
C GLY A 264 -25.93 5.59 21.72
N HIS A 265 -27.01 5.55 22.50
CA HIS A 265 -27.45 4.30 23.11
C HIS A 265 -28.23 3.53 22.03
N ASN A 266 -27.70 2.39 21.62
CA ASN A 266 -28.46 1.37 20.88
C ASN A 266 -29.17 0.45 21.86
#